data_AF-A0A9E2YKD1-F1
#
_entry.id   AF-A0A9E2YKD1-F1
#
_cell.length_a   1.000
_cell.length_b   1.000
_cell.length_c   1.000
_cell.angle_alpha   90.00
_cell.angle_beta   90.00
_cell.angle_gamma   90.00
#
_symmetry.space_group_name_H-M   'P 1'
#
loop_
_entity.id
_entity.type
_entity.pdbx_description
1 polymer ?
#
loop_
_entity_poly.entity_id
_entity_poly.type
_entity_poly.pdbx_seq_one_letter_code
_entity_poly.pdbx_strand_id
1 'polypeptide(L)'
;MTDDQPRIAPQILAWVAAARVAVGAAMLLAPSRFFSPESGTETLLMQTIGIRDLVLGSGGCVAWLRGRDSEFRGWATAALTSDSADLLLGLRSKPLVGTKSALIATLAPVPFVGAGVVGLVRFLPSR
;
A
#
# COMPACT_ATOMS: atom_id res chain seq x y z
N MET A 1 21.90 27.53 -14.02
CA MET A 1 22.28 26.39 -13.16
C MET A 1 20.97 25.72 -12.77
N THR A 2 20.60 24.68 -13.51
CA THR A 2 19.35 23.95 -13.35
C THR A 2 19.37 23.20 -12.02
N ASP A 3 18.32 23.37 -11.23
CA ASP A 3 18.14 22.68 -9.97
C ASP A 3 17.75 21.22 -10.25
N ASP A 4 18.75 20.39 -10.61
CA ASP A 4 18.64 18.94 -10.73
C ASP A 4 18.61 18.31 -9.32
N GLN A 5 17.65 18.71 -8.48
CA GLN A 5 17.26 17.90 -7.34
C GLN A 5 16.62 16.63 -7.92
N PRO A 6 17.21 15.44 -7.73
CA PRO A 6 16.64 14.21 -8.28
C PRO A 6 15.21 14.07 -7.76
N ARG A 7 14.27 13.76 -8.67
CA ARG A 7 12.84 13.49 -8.40
C ARG A 7 12.65 12.20 -7.58
N ILE A 8 13.35 12.08 -6.46
CA ILE A 8 13.33 10.92 -5.57
C ILE A 8 11.91 10.69 -5.05
N ALA A 9 11.14 11.75 -4.75
CA ALA A 9 9.79 11.62 -4.20
C ALA A 9 8.74 11.07 -5.20
N PRO A 10 8.56 11.63 -6.42
CA PRO A 10 7.71 11.01 -7.44
C PRO A 10 8.11 9.57 -7.76
N GLN A 11 9.42 9.30 -7.81
CA GLN A 11 9.94 8.00 -8.18
C GLN A 11 9.73 6.94 -7.08
N ILE A 12 9.90 7.29 -5.80
CA ILE A 12 9.56 6.41 -4.67
C ILE A 12 8.07 6.08 -4.69
N LEU A 13 7.20 7.08 -4.84
CA LEU A 13 5.74 6.84 -4.89
C LEU A 13 5.35 5.97 -6.09
N ALA A 14 6.05 6.10 -7.23
CA ALA A 14 5.80 5.28 -8.41
C ALA A 14 6.22 3.82 -8.17
N TRP A 15 7.37 3.61 -7.52
CA TRP A 15 7.79 2.29 -7.06
C TRP A 15 6.82 1.68 -6.07
N VAL A 16 6.29 2.47 -5.13
CA VAL A 16 5.25 2.02 -4.18
C VAL A 16 3.99 1.60 -4.91
N ALA A 17 3.51 2.39 -5.88
CA ALA A 17 2.35 2.04 -6.68
C ALA A 17 2.55 0.72 -7.45
N ALA A 18 3.70 0.56 -8.11
CA ALA A 18 4.04 -0.68 -8.81
C ALA A 18 4.17 -1.89 -7.86
N ALA A 19 4.80 -1.70 -6.71
CA ALA A 19 4.93 -2.74 -5.69
C ALA A 19 3.57 -3.20 -5.17
N ARG A 20 2.61 -2.28 -4.98
CA ARG A 20 1.23 -2.63 -4.60
C ARG A 20 0.52 -3.46 -5.66
N VAL A 21 0.71 -3.17 -6.94
CA VAL A 21 0.14 -3.99 -8.01
C VAL A 21 0.70 -5.41 -7.94
N ALA A 22 2.02 -5.55 -7.79
CA ALA A 22 2.68 -6.86 -7.72
C ALA A 22 2.26 -7.65 -6.47
N VAL A 23 2.33 -7.03 -5.29
CA VAL A 23 1.93 -7.65 -4.02
C VAL A 23 0.45 -7.98 -4.04
N GLY A 24 -0.39 -7.08 -4.53
CA GLY A 24 -1.83 -7.28 -4.61
C GLY A 24 -2.21 -8.43 -5.53
N ALA A 25 -1.60 -8.52 -6.71
CA ALA A 25 -1.77 -9.65 -7.63
C ALA A 25 -1.36 -10.96 -6.96
N ALA A 26 -0.22 -10.98 -6.28
CA ALA A 26 0.30 -12.18 -5.67
C ALA A 26 -0.50 -12.59 -4.42
N MET A 27 -1.02 -11.66 -3.61
CA MET A 27 -1.96 -11.99 -2.52
C MET A 27 -3.32 -12.47 -3.02
N LEU A 28 -3.80 -11.97 -4.15
CA LEU A 28 -5.05 -12.40 -4.75
C LEU A 28 -4.96 -13.82 -5.34
N LEU A 29 -3.89 -14.09 -6.09
CA LEU A 29 -3.72 -15.34 -6.84
C LEU A 29 -3.00 -16.44 -6.07
N ALA A 30 -2.07 -16.07 -5.18
CA ALA A 30 -1.21 -16.98 -4.44
C ALA A 30 -0.98 -16.49 -3.00
N PRO A 31 -2.03 -16.40 -2.16
CA PRO A 31 -1.92 -15.89 -0.80
C PRO A 31 -0.88 -16.66 0.03
N SER A 32 -0.75 -17.98 -0.20
CA SER A 32 0.26 -18.85 0.42
C SER A 32 1.71 -18.41 0.22
N ARG A 33 1.99 -17.51 -0.73
CA ARG A 33 3.33 -16.98 -0.99
C ARG A 33 3.78 -15.90 0.01
N PHE A 34 2.84 -15.25 0.70
CA PHE A 34 3.13 -14.23 1.71
C PHE A 34 2.92 -14.75 3.12
N PHE A 35 1.80 -15.43 3.36
CA PHE A 35 1.45 -16.05 4.62
C PHE A 35 0.84 -17.40 4.30
N SER A 36 0.99 -18.40 5.16
CA SER A 36 0.33 -19.70 4.99
C SER A 36 -1.05 -19.66 5.66
N PRO A 37 -2.15 -19.35 4.95
CA PRO A 37 -3.48 -19.33 5.56
C PRO A 37 -3.87 -20.74 6.00
N GLU A 38 -4.39 -20.86 7.22
CA GLU A 38 -4.90 -22.11 7.81
C GLU A 38 -6.42 -22.22 7.73
N SER A 39 -7.10 -21.14 7.31
CA SER A 39 -8.55 -21.10 7.17
C SER A 39 -8.99 -20.31 5.93
N GLY A 40 -10.20 -20.60 5.44
CA GLY A 40 -10.81 -19.82 4.36
C GLY A 40 -10.99 -18.33 4.71
N THR A 41 -11.19 -18.00 5.99
CA THR A 41 -11.25 -16.62 6.47
C THR A 41 -9.90 -15.90 6.31
N GLU A 42 -8.79 -16.58 6.63
CA GLU A 42 -7.44 -16.02 6.41
C GLU A 42 -7.17 -15.84 4.91
N THR A 43 -7.59 -16.78 4.06
CA THR A 43 -7.47 -16.64 2.60
C THR A 43 -8.27 -15.43 2.09
N LEU A 44 -9.54 -15.27 2.51
CA LEU A 44 -10.36 -14.14 2.11
C LEU A 44 -9.81 -12.79 2.61
N LEU A 45 -9.26 -12.76 3.82
CA LEU A 45 -8.58 -11.58 4.35
C LEU A 45 -7.41 -11.18 3.43
N MET A 46 -6.57 -12.14 3.03
CA MET A 46 -5.45 -11.85 2.15
C MET A 46 -5.88 -11.42 0.75
N GLN A 47 -6.92 -12.04 0.19
CA GLN A 47 -7.45 -11.67 -1.12
C GLN A 47 -8.09 -10.28 -1.11
N THR A 48 -8.76 -9.89 -0.03
CA THR A 48 -9.33 -8.54 0.11
C THR A 48 -8.25 -7.47 0.24
N ILE A 49 -7.20 -7.74 1.02
CA ILE A 49 -5.98 -6.92 1.05
C ILE A 49 -5.38 -6.81 -0.36
N GLY A 50 -5.27 -7.93 -1.08
CA GLY A 50 -4.71 -7.97 -2.42
C GLY A 50 -5.51 -7.18 -3.46
N ILE A 51 -6.85 -7.28 -3.44
CA ILE A 51 -7.75 -6.50 -4.31
C ILE A 51 -7.57 -5.01 -4.06
N ARG A 52 -7.52 -4.60 -2.79
CA ARG A 52 -7.31 -3.21 -2.42
C ARG A 52 -5.98 -2.69 -2.97
N ASP A 53 -4.89 -3.43 -2.77
CA ASP A 53 -3.56 -3.00 -3.22
C ASP A 53 -3.48 -2.96 -4.76
N LEU A 54 -4.16 -3.88 -5.46
CA LEU A 54 -4.30 -3.81 -6.91
C LEU A 54 -4.99 -2.52 -7.36
N VAL A 55 -6.11 -2.15 -6.74
CA VAL A 55 -6.88 -0.95 -7.12
C VAL A 55 -6.07 0.32 -6.85
N LEU A 56 -5.53 0.46 -5.64
CA LEU A 56 -4.76 1.64 -5.24
C LEU A 56 -3.46 1.77 -6.04
N GLY A 57 -2.74 0.66 -6.23
CA GLY A 57 -1.52 0.61 -7.02
C GLY A 57 -1.77 0.94 -8.49
N SER A 58 -2.80 0.34 -9.10
CA SER A 58 -3.13 0.58 -10.51
C SER A 58 -3.56 2.02 -10.75
N GLY A 59 -4.39 2.57 -9.87
CA GLY A 59 -4.78 3.98 -9.91
C GLY A 59 -3.58 4.92 -9.84
N GLY A 60 -2.65 4.66 -8.91
CA GLY A 60 -1.39 5.38 -8.80
C GLY A 60 -0.51 5.27 -10.06
N CYS A 61 -0.34 4.07 -10.60
CA CYS A 61 0.43 3.85 -11.83
C CYS A 61 -0.19 4.59 -13.03
N VAL A 62 -1.51 4.53 -13.21
CA VAL A 62 -2.21 5.23 -14.30
C VAL A 62 -2.05 6.75 -14.16
N ALA A 63 -2.22 7.29 -12.95
CA ALA A 63 -2.05 8.72 -12.70
C ALA A 63 -0.60 9.20 -12.96
N TRP A 64 0.39 8.38 -12.57
CA TRP A 64 1.79 8.64 -12.82
C TRP A 64 2.14 8.61 -14.32
N LEU A 65 1.71 7.58 -15.05
CA LEU A 65 1.93 7.45 -16.50
C LEU A 65 1.30 8.60 -17.29
N ARG A 66 0.20 9.17 -16.80
CA ARG A 66 -0.47 10.33 -17.39
C ARG A 66 0.17 11.68 -17.03
N GLY A 67 1.17 11.70 -16.15
CA GLY A 67 1.83 12.93 -15.69
C GLY A 67 0.91 13.86 -14.88
N ARG A 68 -0.12 13.31 -14.21
CA ARG A 68 -1.12 14.10 -13.48
C ARG A 68 -0.77 14.12 -11.99
N ASP A 69 0.16 15.00 -11.61
CA ASP A 69 0.72 15.06 -10.25
C ASP A 69 -0.33 15.18 -9.13
N SER A 70 -1.41 15.93 -9.36
CA SER A 70 -2.49 16.07 -8.38
C SER A 70 -3.29 14.78 -8.20
N GLU A 71 -3.57 14.06 -9.29
CA GLU A 71 -4.26 12.77 -9.29
C GLU A 71 -3.36 11.70 -8.66
N PHE A 72 -2.07 11.71 -8.99
CA PHE A 72 -1.08 10.79 -8.43
C PHE A 72 -0.92 10.98 -6.91
N ARG A 73 -0.85 12.24 -6.45
CA ARG A 73 -0.88 12.56 -5.03
C ARG A 73 -2.18 12.11 -4.37
N GLY A 74 -3.32 12.26 -5.04
CA GLY A 74 -4.62 11.77 -4.57
C GLY A 74 -4.62 10.26 -4.31
N TRP A 75 -4.11 9.46 -5.26
CA TRP A 75 -3.96 8.02 -5.10
C TRP A 75 -2.96 7.65 -3.99
N ALA A 76 -1.83 8.34 -3.90
CA ALA A 76 -0.86 8.13 -2.84
C ALA A 76 -1.44 8.43 -1.44
N THR A 77 -2.22 9.50 -1.31
CA THR A 77 -2.91 9.85 -0.05
C THR A 77 -3.98 8.81 0.29
N ALA A 78 -4.84 8.43 -0.67
CA ALA A 78 -5.86 7.40 -0.44
C ALA A 78 -5.23 6.07 0.02
N ALA A 79 -4.11 5.70 -0.60
CA ALA A 79 -3.39 4.49 -0.25
C ALA A 79 -2.82 4.53 1.17
N LEU A 80 -2.17 5.64 1.55
CA LEU A 80 -1.67 5.84 2.91
C LEU A 80 -2.79 5.84 3.96
N THR A 81 -3.93 6.49 3.66
CA THR A 81 -5.11 6.47 4.53
C THR A 81 -5.63 5.05 4.73
N SER A 82 -5.72 4.25 3.66
CA SER A 82 -6.17 2.87 3.77
C SER A 82 -5.22 2.04 4.63
N ASP A 83 -3.91 2.08 4.38
CA ASP A 83 -2.94 1.31 5.17
C ASP A 83 -2.96 1.68 6.65
N SER A 84 -3.11 2.97 6.93
CA SER A 84 -3.19 3.46 8.31
C SER A 84 -4.45 2.93 9.00
N ALA A 85 -5.57 2.86 8.29
CA ALA A 85 -6.80 2.26 8.80
C ALA A 85 -6.63 0.76 9.06
N ASP A 86 -5.99 0.03 8.15
CA ASP A 86 -5.70 -1.41 8.31
C ASP A 86 -4.78 -1.67 9.50
N LEU A 87 -3.74 -0.86 9.69
CA LEU A 87 -2.83 -0.96 10.81
C LEU A 87 -3.58 -0.78 12.14
N LEU A 88 -4.40 0.26 12.25
CA LEU A 88 -5.20 0.54 13.44
C LEU A 88 -6.23 -0.56 13.71
N LEU A 89 -6.86 -1.08 12.67
CA LEU A 89 -7.81 -2.19 12.78
C LEU A 89 -7.09 -3.48 13.20
N GLY A 90 -5.96 -3.80 12.58
CA GLY A 90 -5.11 -4.95 12.89
C GLY A 90 -4.74 -4.99 14.38
N LEU A 91 -4.26 -3.86 14.92
CA LEU A 91 -3.92 -3.72 16.34
C LEU A 91 -5.09 -3.99 17.29
N ARG A 92 -6.33 -3.74 16.86
CA ARG A 92 -7.56 -3.96 17.65
C ARG A 92 -8.25 -5.30 17.37
N SER A 93 -7.82 -6.02 16.35
CA SER A 93 -8.54 -7.19 15.83
C SER A 93 -8.24 -8.51 16.53
N LYS A 94 -7.19 -8.58 17.38
CA LYS A 94 -6.79 -9.80 18.11
C LYS A 94 -7.95 -10.56 18.79
N PRO A 95 -8.87 -9.92 19.55
CA PRO A 95 -9.99 -10.63 20.17
C PRO A 95 -11.06 -11.10 19.17
N LEU A 96 -11.07 -10.61 17.93
CA LEU A 96 -12.08 -10.94 16.91
C LEU A 96 -11.64 -12.08 15.98
N VAL A 97 -10.38 -12.06 15.55
CA VAL A 97 -9.88 -12.95 14.49
C VAL A 97 -8.70 -13.82 14.93
N GLY A 98 -8.34 -13.77 16.22
CA GLY A 98 -7.20 -14.46 16.78
C GLY A 98 -5.86 -13.77 16.46
N THR A 99 -4.78 -14.27 17.07
CA THR A 99 -3.45 -13.64 17.01
C THR A 99 -2.86 -13.63 15.59
N LYS A 100 -3.03 -14.72 14.82
CA LYS A 100 -2.40 -14.87 13.50
C LYS A 100 -3.01 -13.92 12.46
N SER A 101 -4.34 -13.90 12.33
CA SER A 101 -5.05 -12.99 11.44
C SER A 101 -4.83 -11.52 11.83
N ALA A 102 -4.79 -11.21 13.13
CA ALA A 102 -4.48 -9.86 13.60
C ALA A 102 -3.05 -9.44 13.24
N LEU A 103 -2.10 -10.36 13.29
CA LEU A 103 -0.71 -10.10 12.92
C LEU A 103 -0.56 -9.88 11.41
N ILE A 104 -1.26 -10.64 10.57
CA ILE A 104 -1.33 -10.41 9.12
C ILE A 104 -1.90 -9.02 8.83
N ALA A 105 -3.06 -8.69 9.42
CA ALA A 105 -3.71 -7.39 9.24
C ALA A 105 -2.85 -6.21 9.73
N THR A 106 -2.07 -6.40 10.79
CA THR A 106 -1.19 -5.36 11.33
C THR A 106 0.08 -5.19 10.50
N LEU A 107 0.74 -6.27 10.10
CA LEU A 107 2.07 -6.21 9.48
C LEU A 107 2.03 -6.01 7.96
N ALA A 108 1.02 -6.52 7.26
CA ALA A 108 0.88 -6.36 5.82
C ALA A 108 0.96 -4.89 5.35
N PRO A 109 0.30 -3.91 6.01
CA PRO A 109 0.35 -2.51 5.59
C PRO A 109 1.64 -1.76 5.97
N VAL A 110 2.44 -2.25 6.95
CA VAL A 110 3.57 -1.48 7.53
C VAL A 110 4.59 -0.96 6.50
N PRO A 111 5.08 -1.78 5.55
CA PRO A 111 6.03 -1.29 4.54
C PRO A 111 5.44 -0.16 3.68
N PHE A 112 4.14 -0.23 3.38
CA PHE A 112 3.44 0.75 2.56
C PHE A 112 3.12 2.04 3.33
N VAL A 113 2.81 1.97 4.63
CA VAL A 113 2.71 3.15 5.50
C VAL A 113 4.04 3.90 5.51
N GLY A 114 5.15 3.19 5.78
CA GLY A 114 6.48 3.81 5.86
C GLY A 114 6.87 4.48 4.54
N ALA A 115 6.75 3.76 3.43
CA ALA A 115 7.10 4.28 2.11
C ALA A 115 6.15 5.41 1.65
N GLY A 116 4.86 5.31 1.97
CA GLY A 116 3.84 6.31 1.69
C GLY A 116 4.11 7.62 2.44
N VAL A 117 4.39 7.57 3.75
CA VAL A 117 4.74 8.75 4.55
C VAL A 117 6.00 9.42 4.00
N VAL A 118 7.08 8.66 3.78
CA VAL A 118 8.34 9.20 3.24
C VAL A 118 8.14 9.82 1.87
N GLY A 119 7.40 9.15 0.99
CA GLY A 119 7.09 9.65 -0.34
C GLY A 119 6.27 10.93 -0.32
N LEU A 120 5.22 11.00 0.52
CA LEU A 120 4.33 12.17 0.59
C LEU A 120 5.00 13.38 1.24
N VAL A 121 5.75 13.18 2.34
CA VAL A 121 6.47 14.26 3.03
C VAL A 121 7.49 14.93 2.10
N ARG A 122 8.16 14.14 1.25
CA ARG A 122 9.12 14.65 0.27
C ARG A 122 8.47 15.16 -1.03
N PHE A 123 7.17 14.93 -1.23
CA PHE A 123 6.39 15.43 -2.36
C PHE A 123 5.80 16.83 -2.07
N LEU A 124 5.71 17.23 -0.79
CA LEU A 124 5.32 18.58 -0.41
C LEU A 124 6.45 19.56 -0.76
N PRO A 125 6.18 20.65 -1.51
CA PRO A 125 7.20 21.66 -1.75
C PRO A 125 7.63 22.26 -0.40
N SER A 126 8.94 22.32 -0.15
CA SER A 126 9.49 23.19 0.90
C SER A 126 8.95 24.60 0.62
N ARG A 127 8.23 25.15 1.59
CA ARG A 127 7.71 26.51 1.53
C ARG A 127 8.85 27.52 1.48
#